data_AF-A0A0S4TIG2-F1
#
_entry.id   AF-A0A0S4TIG2-F1
#
_cell.length_a   1.000
_cell.length_b   1.000
_cell.length_c   1.000
_cell.angle_alpha   90.00
_cell.angle_beta   90.00
_cell.angle_gamma   90.00
#
_symmetry.space_group_name_H-M   'P 1'
#
loop_
_entity.id
_entity.type
_entity.pdbx_description
1 polymer ?
#
loop_
_entity_poly.entity_id
_entity_poly.type
_entity_poly.pdbx_seq_one_letter_code
_entity_poly.pdbx_strand_id
1 'polypeptide(L)'
;MSNSSNQYKKRSEYLRMGELAFQKTEKINGEVFSLMYGSLVAQFVKDLDNAELINSKLEKIGYNIGIRLVDEFLAKSGISKCDSFRDTAEVIACVGFKMFLGITAETKDWNPEETSCVLVFNENPLADFVELPPCYSSSLNYSNMVCGVIRGALEQLQMQVVCYFVKDILRGDATNEIYLELKERLQEEFFDDDDEEEDQENEYKE
;
A
#
# COMPACT_ATOMS: atom_id res chain seq x y z
N MET A 1 -11.50 0.64 28.89
CA MET A 1 -12.56 -0.24 28.33
C MET A 1 -13.34 0.42 27.19
N SER A 2 -13.53 1.74 27.16
CA SER A 2 -14.26 2.47 26.10
C SER A 2 -13.50 2.58 24.76
N ASN A 3 -12.17 2.69 24.78
CA ASN A 3 -11.37 2.90 23.55
C ASN A 3 -11.31 1.65 22.65
N SER A 4 -11.13 0.46 23.25
CA SER A 4 -11.11 -0.81 22.51
C SER A 4 -12.44 -1.12 21.85
N SER A 5 -13.56 -0.89 22.54
CA SER A 5 -14.91 -1.12 21.99
C SER A 5 -15.22 -0.23 20.78
N ASN A 6 -14.71 1.00 20.73
CA ASN A 6 -14.87 1.87 19.58
C ASN A 6 -13.98 1.44 18.40
N GLN A 7 -12.76 0.97 18.66
CA GLN A 7 -11.89 0.43 17.60
C GLN A 7 -12.50 -0.82 16.94
N TYR A 8 -13.05 -1.76 17.73
CA TYR A 8 -13.74 -2.93 17.17
C TYR A 8 -14.94 -2.55 16.30
N LYS A 9 -15.73 -1.56 16.71
CA LYS A 9 -16.84 -1.04 15.90
C LYS A 9 -16.35 -0.43 14.60
N LYS A 10 -15.30 0.39 14.65
CA LYS A 10 -14.72 1.05 13.47
C LYS A 10 -14.15 0.04 12.48
N ARG A 11 -13.41 -0.97 12.96
CA ARG A 11 -12.91 -2.06 12.11
C ARG A 11 -14.03 -2.85 11.44
N SER A 12 -15.10 -3.18 12.18
CA SER A 12 -16.28 -3.86 11.61
C SER A 12 -16.92 -3.07 10.48
N GLU A 13 -16.98 -1.74 10.63
CA GLU A 13 -17.44 -0.84 9.57
C GLU A 13 -16.52 -0.89 8.33
N TYR A 14 -15.20 -0.83 8.50
CA TYR A 14 -14.26 -0.95 7.39
C TYR A 14 -14.32 -2.29 6.68
N LEU A 15 -14.49 -3.40 7.41
CA LEU A 15 -14.70 -4.71 6.78
C LEU A 15 -15.95 -4.71 5.88
N ARG A 16 -17.05 -4.11 6.35
CA ARG A 16 -18.26 -3.96 5.55
C ARG A 16 -18.04 -3.07 4.33
N MET A 17 -17.31 -1.96 4.47
CA MET A 17 -16.98 -1.07 3.36
C MET A 17 -16.10 -1.78 2.32
N GLY A 18 -15.12 -2.57 2.75
CA GLY A 18 -14.30 -3.40 1.87
C GLY A 18 -15.12 -4.37 1.05
N GLU A 19 -16.09 -5.06 1.67
CA GLU A 19 -16.98 -5.97 0.96
C GLU A 19 -17.85 -5.25 -0.09
N LEU A 20 -18.39 -4.08 0.26
CA LEU A 20 -19.18 -3.26 -0.67
C LEU A 20 -18.31 -2.74 -1.84
N ALA A 21 -17.08 -2.31 -1.57
CA ALA A 21 -16.14 -1.86 -2.59
C ALA A 21 -15.74 -2.99 -3.54
N PHE A 22 -15.48 -4.18 -2.99
CA PHE A 22 -15.18 -5.40 -3.75
C PHE A 22 -16.36 -5.85 -4.64
N GLN A 23 -17.61 -5.60 -4.23
CA GLN A 23 -18.78 -5.89 -5.04
C GLN A 23 -18.96 -4.91 -6.20
N LYS A 24 -18.66 -3.62 -5.99
CA LYS A 24 -18.76 -2.56 -7.02
C LYS A 24 -17.65 -2.61 -8.07
N THR A 25 -16.54 -3.25 -7.75
CA THR A 25 -15.38 -3.31 -8.63
C THR A 25 -15.56 -4.40 -9.69
N GLU A 26 -15.26 -4.07 -10.94
CA GLU A 26 -15.24 -5.06 -12.02
C GLU A 26 -14.14 -6.08 -11.75
N LYS A 27 -14.46 -7.37 -11.89
CA LYS A 27 -13.59 -8.46 -11.49
C LYS A 27 -13.16 -9.27 -12.70
N ILE A 28 -11.88 -9.57 -12.75
CA ILE A 28 -11.31 -10.61 -13.60
C ILE A 28 -11.07 -11.86 -12.76
N ASN A 29 -10.89 -13.01 -13.42
CA ASN A 29 -10.51 -14.23 -12.71
C ASN A 29 -9.13 -14.02 -12.03
N GLY A 30 -9.06 -14.28 -10.72
CA GLY A 30 -7.84 -14.13 -9.92
C GLY A 30 -6.67 -14.96 -10.46
N GLU A 31 -6.91 -16.17 -10.95
CA GLU A 31 -5.86 -17.04 -11.52
C GLU A 31 -5.21 -16.40 -12.75
N VAL A 32 -6.00 -15.72 -13.58
CA VAL A 32 -5.47 -15.00 -14.75
C VAL A 32 -4.53 -13.90 -14.29
N PHE A 33 -4.90 -13.16 -13.23
CA PHE A 33 -4.03 -12.14 -12.65
C PHE A 33 -2.76 -12.73 -12.03
N SER A 34 -2.87 -13.82 -11.26
CA SER A 34 -1.72 -14.50 -10.67
C SER A 34 -0.75 -15.05 -11.72
N LEU A 35 -1.24 -15.60 -12.83
CA LEU A 35 -0.43 -16.06 -13.95
C LEU A 35 0.26 -14.92 -14.71
N MET A 36 -0.44 -13.79 -14.91
CA MET A 36 0.16 -12.59 -15.50
C MET A 36 1.27 -12.04 -14.60
N TYR A 37 1.04 -11.97 -13.29
CA TYR A 37 2.03 -11.54 -12.32
C TYR A 37 3.23 -12.50 -12.27
N GLY A 38 2.98 -13.81 -12.22
CA GLY A 38 4.03 -14.83 -12.23
C GLY A 38 4.87 -14.79 -13.51
N SER A 39 4.26 -14.52 -14.66
CA SER A 39 4.98 -14.34 -15.92
C SER A 39 5.90 -13.11 -15.88
N LEU A 40 5.43 -12.00 -15.28
CA LEU A 40 6.25 -10.80 -15.08
C LEU A 40 7.45 -11.08 -14.17
N VAL A 41 7.23 -11.72 -13.02
CA VAL A 41 8.32 -12.06 -12.07
C VAL A 41 9.29 -13.04 -12.71
N ALA A 42 8.80 -14.06 -13.41
CA ALA A 42 9.63 -15.03 -14.12
C ALA A 42 10.49 -14.35 -15.21
N GLN A 43 9.97 -13.32 -15.88
CA GLN A 43 10.76 -12.53 -16.82
C GLN A 43 11.88 -11.76 -16.11
N PHE A 44 11.60 -11.15 -14.95
CA PHE A 44 12.64 -10.49 -14.16
C PHE A 44 13.71 -11.44 -13.62
N VAL A 45 13.32 -12.64 -13.18
CA VAL A 45 14.29 -13.66 -12.73
C VAL A 45 15.19 -14.12 -13.89
N LYS A 46 14.69 -14.13 -15.13
CA LYS A 46 15.51 -14.47 -16.31
C LYS A 46 16.45 -13.34 -16.73
N ASP A 47 15.97 -12.09 -16.64
CA ASP A 47 16.71 -10.93 -17.14
C ASP A 47 17.64 -10.31 -16.09
N LEU A 48 17.42 -10.59 -14.81
CA LEU A 48 18.13 -10.00 -13.67
C LEU A 48 18.68 -11.10 -12.76
N ASP A 49 20.00 -11.19 -12.65
CA ASP A 49 20.68 -12.19 -11.82
C ASP A 49 20.71 -11.84 -10.31
N ASN A 50 20.09 -10.73 -9.89
CA ASN A 50 20.12 -10.25 -8.50
C ASN A 50 18.71 -10.01 -7.94
N ALA A 51 18.38 -10.70 -6.85
CA ALA A 51 17.13 -10.55 -6.11
C ALA A 51 16.84 -9.11 -5.67
N GLU A 52 17.86 -8.34 -5.29
CA GLU A 52 17.70 -6.94 -4.88
C GLU A 52 17.21 -6.06 -6.04
N LEU A 53 17.75 -6.29 -7.25
CA LEU A 53 17.31 -5.59 -8.45
C LEU A 53 15.86 -5.97 -8.80
N ILE A 54 15.52 -7.25 -8.67
CA ILE A 54 14.14 -7.73 -8.90
C ILE A 54 13.19 -7.08 -7.90
N ASN A 55 13.51 -7.09 -6.60
CA ASN A 55 12.72 -6.46 -5.54
C ASN A 55 12.52 -4.96 -5.81
N SER A 56 13.56 -4.25 -6.20
CA SER A 56 13.50 -2.82 -6.55
C SER A 56 12.62 -2.57 -7.78
N LYS A 57 12.70 -3.42 -8.81
CA LYS A 57 11.83 -3.31 -10.00
C LYS A 57 10.37 -3.57 -9.67
N LEU A 58 10.07 -4.59 -8.87
CA LEU A 58 8.71 -4.92 -8.45
C LEU A 58 8.10 -3.78 -7.63
N GLU A 59 8.85 -3.25 -6.67
CA GLU A 59 8.42 -2.09 -5.86
C GLU A 59 8.15 -0.87 -6.75
N LYS A 60 9.07 -0.55 -7.67
CA LYS A 60 8.92 0.61 -8.56
C LYS A 60 7.69 0.49 -9.46
N ILE A 61 7.40 -0.70 -9.97
CA ILE A 61 6.18 -0.95 -10.76
C ILE A 61 4.95 -0.76 -9.87
N GLY A 62 4.98 -1.34 -8.66
CA GLY A 62 3.91 -1.17 -7.67
C GLY A 62 3.63 0.28 -7.36
N TYR A 63 4.67 1.09 -7.14
CA TYR A 63 4.55 2.52 -6.87
C TYR A 63 3.81 3.28 -7.97
N ASN A 64 4.20 3.06 -9.23
CA ASN A 64 3.51 3.70 -10.36
C ASN A 64 2.05 3.25 -10.50
N ILE A 65 1.76 1.99 -10.14
CA ILE A 65 0.38 1.48 -10.07
C ILE A 65 -0.37 2.18 -8.95
N GLY A 66 0.21 2.26 -7.75
CA GLY A 66 -0.38 2.87 -6.56
C GLY A 66 -0.81 4.32 -6.77
N ILE A 67 0.05 5.12 -7.43
CA ILE A 67 -0.26 6.51 -7.79
C ILE A 67 -1.55 6.62 -8.60
N ARG A 68 -1.79 5.69 -9.53
CA ARG A 68 -2.97 5.73 -10.42
C ARG A 68 -4.20 5.07 -9.80
N LEU A 69 -3.97 4.08 -8.95
CA LEU A 69 -4.99 3.23 -8.37
C LEU A 69 -5.73 3.90 -7.20
N VAL A 70 -5.11 4.89 -6.55
CA VAL A 70 -5.71 5.59 -5.40
C VAL A 70 -6.98 6.35 -5.76
N ASP A 71 -7.07 6.97 -6.94
CA ASP A 71 -8.27 7.71 -7.36
C ASP A 71 -9.49 6.79 -7.48
N GLU A 72 -9.29 5.61 -8.08
CA GLU A 72 -10.34 4.60 -8.17
C GLU A 72 -10.72 4.06 -6.80
N PHE A 73 -9.72 3.86 -5.92
CA PHE A 73 -9.96 3.47 -4.54
C PHE A 73 -10.87 4.48 -3.82
N LEU A 74 -10.55 5.78 -3.85
CA LEU A 74 -11.35 6.82 -3.21
C LEU A 74 -12.77 6.89 -3.80
N ALA A 75 -12.90 6.77 -5.12
CA ALA A 75 -14.19 6.84 -5.81
C ALA A 75 -15.14 5.67 -5.44
N LYS A 76 -14.60 4.46 -5.22
CA LYS A 76 -15.42 3.25 -5.03
C LYS A 76 -15.51 2.76 -3.59
N SER A 77 -14.52 3.08 -2.75
CA SER A 77 -14.45 2.62 -1.35
C SER A 77 -15.47 3.30 -0.44
N GLY A 78 -15.87 4.54 -0.76
CA GLY A 78 -16.70 5.38 0.12
C GLY A 78 -15.94 5.94 1.32
N ILE A 79 -14.60 5.86 1.32
CA ILE A 79 -13.74 6.51 2.32
C ILE A 79 -13.63 7.99 1.97
N SER A 80 -14.00 8.87 2.90
CA SER A 80 -13.96 10.33 2.69
C SER A 80 -12.72 10.99 3.29
N LYS A 81 -12.33 10.59 4.52
CA LYS A 81 -11.05 10.97 5.13
C LYS A 81 -10.64 9.95 6.19
N CYS A 82 -9.34 9.86 6.46
CA CYS A 82 -8.79 9.12 7.60
C CYS A 82 -8.31 10.11 8.66
N ASP A 83 -8.69 9.91 9.93
CA ASP A 83 -8.36 10.86 11.01
C ASP A 83 -6.92 10.72 11.51
N SER A 84 -6.34 9.52 11.41
CA SER A 84 -4.99 9.21 11.88
C SER A 84 -4.28 8.22 10.97
N PHE A 85 -2.96 8.03 11.18
CA PHE A 85 -2.23 7.01 10.44
C PHE A 85 -2.70 5.59 10.79
N ARG A 86 -3.04 5.35 12.06
CA ARG A 86 -3.73 4.13 12.49
C ARG A 86 -4.99 3.86 11.68
N ASP A 87 -5.80 4.90 11.49
CA ASP A 87 -7.03 4.80 10.71
C ASP A 87 -6.74 4.43 9.25
N THR A 88 -5.73 5.06 8.67
CA THR A 88 -5.26 4.82 7.30
C THR A 88 -4.79 3.37 7.12
N ALA A 89 -4.00 2.85 8.05
CA ALA A 89 -3.53 1.46 8.01
C ALA A 89 -4.68 0.44 8.13
N GLU A 90 -5.67 0.72 8.98
CA GLU A 90 -6.88 -0.12 9.07
C GLU A 90 -7.70 -0.09 7.77
N VAL A 91 -7.84 1.07 7.14
CA VAL A 91 -8.50 1.20 5.83
C VAL A 91 -7.75 0.42 4.75
N ILE A 92 -6.42 0.47 4.72
CA ILE A 92 -5.62 -0.36 3.81
C ILE A 92 -5.89 -1.84 4.07
N ALA A 93 -5.81 -2.27 5.34
CA ALA A 93 -5.92 -3.67 5.73
C ALA A 93 -7.33 -4.26 5.47
N CYS A 94 -8.39 -3.49 5.69
CA CYS A 94 -9.78 -3.95 5.56
C CYS A 94 -10.41 -3.67 4.20
N VAL A 95 -10.12 -2.50 3.62
CA VAL A 95 -10.80 -2.00 2.42
C VAL A 95 -9.90 -2.15 1.21
N GLY A 96 -8.64 -1.70 1.29
CA GLY A 96 -7.69 -1.75 0.18
C GLY A 96 -7.39 -3.18 -0.25
N PHE A 97 -6.91 -4.02 0.67
CA PHE A 97 -6.66 -5.44 0.42
C PHE A 97 -7.92 -6.16 -0.08
N LYS A 98 -9.08 -5.83 0.48
CA LYS A 98 -10.33 -6.48 0.10
C LYS A 98 -10.79 -6.10 -1.29
N MET A 99 -10.74 -4.81 -1.61
CA MET A 99 -11.18 -4.28 -2.90
C MET A 99 -10.34 -4.80 -4.06
N PHE A 100 -9.01 -4.88 -3.89
CA PHE A 100 -8.10 -5.20 -4.99
C PHE A 100 -7.63 -6.65 -5.04
N LEU A 101 -7.47 -7.31 -3.88
CA LEU A 101 -6.98 -8.69 -3.80
C LEU A 101 -8.04 -9.67 -3.27
N GLY A 102 -9.20 -9.20 -2.83
CA GLY A 102 -10.28 -10.06 -2.32
C GLY A 102 -10.05 -10.61 -0.90
N ILE A 103 -8.90 -10.34 -0.30
CA ILE A 103 -8.47 -10.76 1.04
C ILE A 103 -8.54 -9.61 2.05
N THR A 104 -8.42 -9.89 3.34
CA THR A 104 -8.26 -8.86 4.37
C THR A 104 -6.97 -9.09 5.14
N ALA A 105 -6.42 -8.01 5.70
CA ALA A 105 -5.28 -8.04 6.59
C ALA A 105 -5.66 -7.55 8.00
N GLU A 106 -4.77 -7.81 8.96
CA GLU A 106 -4.82 -7.29 10.32
C GLU A 106 -3.65 -6.35 10.57
N THR A 107 -3.86 -5.26 11.33
CA THR A 107 -2.75 -4.43 11.80
C THR A 107 -2.28 -4.93 13.16
N LYS A 108 -0.97 -5.10 13.34
CA LYS A 108 -0.31 -5.56 14.57
C LYS A 108 0.91 -4.71 14.89
N ASP A 109 1.48 -4.93 16.08
CA ASP A 109 2.77 -4.38 16.50
C ASP A 109 2.92 -2.87 16.29
N TRP A 110 1.89 -2.14 16.74
CA TRP A 110 1.87 -0.68 16.70
C TRP A 110 2.93 -0.08 17.62
N ASN A 111 3.66 0.91 17.13
CA ASN A 111 4.51 1.72 17.99
C ASN A 111 3.66 2.67 18.88
N PRO A 112 4.22 3.21 19.98
CA PRO A 112 3.49 4.10 20.89
C PRO A 112 2.94 5.37 20.22
N GLU A 113 3.58 5.85 19.16
CA GLU A 113 3.21 7.07 18.42
C GLU A 113 2.12 6.82 17.38
N GLU A 114 1.74 5.55 17.15
CA GLU A 114 0.78 5.13 16.13
C GLU A 114 1.16 5.56 14.69
N THR A 115 2.46 5.65 14.44
CA THR A 115 3.07 5.99 13.15
C THR A 115 3.65 4.78 12.43
N SER A 116 3.74 3.61 13.07
CA SER A 116 4.16 2.36 12.42
C SER A 116 3.39 1.14 12.89
N CYS A 117 3.18 0.18 12.00
CA CYS A 117 2.56 -1.11 12.28
C CYS A 117 3.03 -2.21 11.33
N VAL A 118 2.60 -3.44 11.60
CA VAL A 118 2.75 -4.59 10.69
C VAL A 118 1.39 -5.00 10.16
N LEU A 119 1.26 -5.09 8.84
CA LEU A 119 0.10 -5.67 8.16
C LEU A 119 0.30 -7.18 8.03
N VAL A 120 -0.61 -7.97 8.57
CA VAL A 120 -0.53 -9.44 8.60
C VAL A 120 -1.67 -10.05 7.80
N PHE A 121 -1.36 -10.97 6.89
CA PHE A 121 -2.33 -11.69 6.06
C PHE A 121 -1.85 -13.10 5.73
N ASN A 122 -2.79 -14.06 5.68
CA ASN A 122 -2.46 -15.47 5.50
C ASN A 122 -2.58 -15.93 4.05
N GLU A 123 -3.57 -15.40 3.33
CA GLU A 123 -3.83 -15.73 1.93
C GLU A 123 -3.17 -14.68 1.05
N ASN A 124 -2.44 -15.12 0.01
CA ASN A 124 -1.81 -14.22 -0.94
C ASN A 124 -2.12 -14.67 -2.38
N PRO A 125 -3.17 -14.11 -3.01
CA PRO A 125 -3.60 -14.52 -4.34
C PRO A 125 -2.51 -14.43 -5.41
N LEU A 126 -1.54 -13.54 -5.24
CA LEU A 126 -0.41 -13.39 -6.18
C LEU A 126 0.48 -14.64 -6.21
N ALA A 127 0.52 -15.39 -5.10
CA ALA A 127 1.46 -16.46 -4.81
C ALA A 127 0.85 -17.87 -4.77
N ASP A 128 -0.44 -18.03 -5.07
CA ASP A 128 -1.18 -19.30 -4.90
C ASP A 128 -0.54 -20.53 -5.60
N PHE A 129 0.21 -20.33 -6.67
CA PHE A 129 0.85 -21.41 -7.46
C PHE A 129 2.37 -21.28 -7.55
N VAL A 130 2.98 -20.59 -6.59
CA VAL A 130 4.38 -20.18 -6.67
C VAL A 130 5.23 -20.98 -5.69
N GLU A 131 6.35 -21.48 -6.20
CA GLU A 131 7.44 -21.99 -5.39
C GLU A 131 8.72 -21.25 -5.79
N LEU A 132 9.44 -20.71 -4.81
CA LEU A 132 10.69 -20.00 -5.08
C LEU A 132 11.84 -20.99 -5.27
N PRO A 133 12.70 -20.80 -6.30
CA PRO A 133 13.93 -21.55 -6.41
C PRO A 133 14.82 -21.35 -5.17
N PRO A 134 15.60 -22.36 -4.74
CA PRO A 134 16.42 -22.28 -3.52
C PRO A 134 17.38 -21.08 -3.44
N CYS A 135 17.86 -20.59 -4.59
CA CYS A 135 18.74 -19.41 -4.65
C CYS A 135 18.03 -18.09 -4.30
N TYR A 136 16.70 -18.05 -4.35
CA TYR A 136 15.89 -16.86 -4.10
C TYR A 136 15.07 -16.93 -2.80
N SER A 137 14.96 -18.10 -2.17
CA SER A 137 14.13 -18.32 -0.97
C SER A 137 14.49 -17.42 0.23
N SER A 138 15.70 -16.85 0.27
CA SER A 138 16.12 -15.96 1.36
C SER A 138 16.08 -14.48 1.02
N SER A 139 15.96 -14.10 -0.25
CA SER A 139 16.25 -12.74 -0.74
C SER A 139 15.16 -12.14 -1.62
N LEU A 140 14.37 -12.95 -2.34
CA LEU A 140 13.31 -12.45 -3.21
C LEU A 140 12.02 -12.28 -2.41
N ASN A 141 11.49 -11.05 -2.41
CA ASN A 141 10.15 -10.76 -1.93
C ASN A 141 9.21 -10.83 -3.13
N TYR A 142 8.64 -12.01 -3.38
CA TYR A 142 7.86 -12.26 -4.61
C TYR A 142 6.73 -11.26 -4.79
N SER A 143 6.11 -10.79 -3.69
CA SER A 143 4.98 -9.86 -3.71
C SER A 143 5.38 -8.40 -3.44
N ASN A 144 6.65 -8.01 -3.61
CA ASN A 144 7.14 -6.66 -3.28
C ASN A 144 6.43 -5.53 -4.04
N MET A 145 5.74 -5.85 -5.13
CA MET A 145 4.84 -4.93 -5.82
C MET A 145 3.78 -4.36 -4.89
N VAL A 146 3.25 -5.13 -3.93
CA VAL A 146 2.23 -4.66 -2.97
C VAL A 146 2.78 -3.52 -2.10
N CYS A 147 4.04 -3.60 -1.65
CA CYS A 147 4.68 -2.53 -0.91
C CYS A 147 4.79 -1.24 -1.73
N GLY A 148 5.15 -1.38 -3.01
CA GLY A 148 5.16 -0.27 -3.95
C GLY A 148 3.78 0.37 -4.10
N VAL A 149 2.73 -0.44 -4.30
CA VAL A 149 1.35 0.06 -4.43
C VAL A 149 0.93 0.86 -3.20
N ILE A 150 1.19 0.35 -2.00
CA ILE A 150 0.89 1.06 -0.75
C ILE A 150 1.63 2.40 -0.69
N ARG A 151 2.94 2.40 -0.99
CA ARG A 151 3.75 3.62 -0.96
C ARG A 151 3.26 4.66 -1.97
N GLY A 152 3.01 4.26 -3.21
CA GLY A 152 2.55 5.15 -4.28
C GLY A 152 1.17 5.74 -4.00
N ALA A 153 0.25 4.93 -3.47
CA ALA A 153 -1.08 5.40 -3.10
C ALA A 153 -1.04 6.39 -1.93
N LEU A 154 -0.23 6.12 -0.90
CA LEU A 154 -0.13 7.01 0.26
C LEU A 154 0.61 8.31 -0.05
N GLU A 155 1.56 8.30 -0.98
CA GLU A 155 2.22 9.52 -1.44
C GLU A 155 1.25 10.50 -2.11
N GLN A 156 0.31 10.00 -2.93
CA GLN A 156 -0.77 10.81 -3.51
C GLN A 156 -1.72 11.38 -2.44
N LEU A 157 -1.74 10.79 -1.26
CA LEU A 157 -2.46 11.28 -0.08
C LEU A 157 -1.55 12.04 0.88
N GLN A 158 -0.44 12.58 0.37
CA GLN A 158 0.51 13.42 1.11
C GLN A 158 1.15 12.72 2.33
N MET A 159 1.24 11.40 2.29
CA MET A 159 1.88 10.60 3.34
C MET A 159 3.12 9.91 2.76
N GLN A 160 4.29 10.40 3.13
CA GLN A 160 5.54 9.72 2.85
C GLN A 160 5.70 8.55 3.81
N VAL A 161 5.80 7.33 3.26
CA VAL A 161 5.87 6.10 4.06
C VAL A 161 7.04 5.21 3.66
N VAL A 162 7.48 4.41 4.62
CA VAL A 162 8.33 3.23 4.37
C VAL A 162 7.44 2.00 4.44
N CYS A 163 7.57 1.14 3.41
CA CYS A 163 6.80 -0.10 3.32
C CYS A 163 7.66 -1.23 2.75
N TYR A 164 7.80 -2.35 3.47
CA TYR A 164 8.58 -3.50 3.02
C TYR A 164 8.13 -4.81 3.68
N PHE A 165 8.39 -5.95 3.03
CA PHE A 165 8.12 -7.28 3.59
C PHE A 165 9.07 -7.62 4.73
N VAL A 166 8.50 -8.12 5.84
CA VAL A 166 9.22 -8.65 7.01
C VAL A 166 9.23 -10.17 6.99
N LYS A 167 8.07 -10.78 6.68
CA LYS A 167 7.88 -12.23 6.60
C LYS A 167 7.08 -12.60 5.36
N ASP A 168 7.39 -13.75 4.78
CA ASP A 168 6.76 -14.25 3.56
C ASP A 168 6.63 -15.78 3.62
N ILE A 169 5.43 -16.28 3.38
CA ILE A 169 5.16 -17.72 3.40
C ILE A 169 6.02 -18.45 2.35
N LEU A 170 6.32 -17.81 1.21
CA LEU A 170 7.19 -18.37 0.18
C LEU A 170 8.66 -18.52 0.63
N ARG A 171 9.03 -17.82 1.70
CA ARG A 171 10.36 -17.89 2.33
C ARG A 171 10.38 -18.83 3.54
N GLY A 172 9.25 -19.48 3.84
CA GLY A 172 9.10 -20.45 4.93
C GLY A 172 8.53 -19.88 6.23
N ASP A 173 8.05 -18.64 6.22
CA ASP A 173 7.35 -18.06 7.38
C ASP A 173 5.92 -18.60 7.51
N ALA A 174 5.33 -18.45 8.70
CA ALA A 174 3.96 -18.90 8.96
C ALA A 174 2.88 -18.00 8.35
N THR A 175 3.21 -16.73 8.12
CA THR A 175 2.29 -15.66 7.69
C THR A 175 3.03 -14.67 6.80
N ASN A 176 2.29 -13.91 5.99
CA ASN A 176 2.86 -12.75 5.31
C ASN A 176 2.76 -11.52 6.21
N GLU A 177 3.85 -10.77 6.30
CA GLU A 177 3.95 -9.57 7.12
C GLU A 177 4.61 -8.43 6.34
N ILE A 178 3.93 -7.29 6.27
CA ILE A 178 4.45 -6.05 5.66
C ILE A 178 4.60 -5.00 6.76
N TYR A 179 5.81 -4.49 6.95
CA TYR A 179 6.04 -3.33 7.80
C TYR A 179 5.57 -2.06 7.07
N LEU A 180 4.92 -1.17 7.80
CA LEU A 180 4.41 0.10 7.29
C LEU A 180 4.67 1.20 8.33
N GLU A 181 5.31 2.29 7.93
CA GLU A 181 5.66 3.42 8.79
C GLU A 181 5.50 4.77 8.08
N LEU A 182 4.84 5.72 8.74
CA LEU A 182 4.75 7.12 8.32
C LEU A 182 6.03 7.87 8.68
N LYS A 183 6.67 8.48 7.69
CA LYS A 183 7.86 9.32 7.87
C LYS A 183 7.51 10.78 8.01
N GLU A 184 6.73 11.30 7.07
CA GLU A 184 6.29 12.69 7.10
C GLU A 184 4.94 12.87 6.40
N ARG A 185 4.25 13.95 6.74
CA ARG A 185 3.12 14.45 5.98
C ARG A 185 3.61 15.60 5.12
N LEU A 186 3.42 15.50 3.82
CA LEU A 186 3.76 16.56 2.88
C LEU A 186 2.81 17.74 3.12
N GLN A 187 3.36 18.94 3.30
CA GLN A 187 2.56 20.16 3.34
C GLN A 187 2.30 20.62 1.90
N GLU A 188 1.07 21.02 1.60
CA GLU A 188 0.79 21.81 0.41
C GLU A 188 1.28 23.24 0.67
N GLU A 189 2.37 23.64 0.03
CA GLU A 189 2.69 25.06 -0.10
C GLU A 189 1.72 25.66 -1.11
N PHE A 190 0.75 26.43 -0.60
CA PHE A 190 -0.04 27.34 -1.43
C PHE A 190 0.77 28.62 -1.60
N PHE A 191 1.21 28.90 -2.82
CA PHE A 191 1.67 30.23 -3.18
C PHE A 191 0.42 31.01 -3.60
N ASP A 192 0.07 32.03 -2.82
CA ASP A 192 -1.00 32.95 -3.20
C ASP A 192 -0.46 33.85 -4.32
N ASP A 193 -1.19 33.97 -5.43
CA ASP A 193 -0.82 34.80 -6.60
C ASP A 193 -0.69 36.31 -6.24
N ASP A 194 -1.04 36.70 -5.01
CA ASP A 194 -0.96 38.08 -4.49
C ASP A 194 0.48 38.51 -4.12
N ASP A 195 1.44 37.58 -4.01
CA ASP A 195 2.84 37.89 -3.70
C ASP A 195 3.61 38.48 -4.91
N GLU A 196 3.03 38.52 -6.13
CA GLU A 196 3.65 39.13 -7.31
C GLU A 196 3.45 40.67 -7.40
N GLU A 197 2.57 41.27 -6.59
CA GLU A 197 2.32 42.73 -6.64
C GLU A 197 3.26 43.57 -5.75
N GLU A 198 3.91 43.00 -4.74
CA GLU A 198 4.82 43.76 -3.85
C GLU A 198 6.20 44.07 -4.48
N ASP A 199 6.61 43.34 -5.53
CA ASP A 199 7.90 43.54 -6.19
C ASP A 199 7.89 44.68 -7.20
N GLN A 200 6.72 45.11 -7.71
CA GLN A 200 6.65 46.18 -8.73
C GLN A 200 6.56 47.60 -8.15
N GLU A 201 6.16 47.79 -6.89
CA GLU A 201 6.12 49.12 -6.27
C GLU A 201 7.51 49.63 -5.80
N ASN A 202 8.50 48.74 -5.70
CA ASN A 202 9.86 49.11 -5.27
C ASN A 202 10.77 49.58 -6.42
N GLU A 203 10.39 49.39 -7.69
CA GLU A 203 11.22 49.78 -8.85
C GLU A 203 11.02 51.26 -9.29
N TYR A 204 10.02 51.97 -8.74
CA TYR A 204 9.75 53.38 -9.08
C TYR A 204 10.22 54.40 -8.01
N LYS A 205 11.05 53.97 -7.03
CA LYS A 205 11.53 54.82 -5.93
C LYS A 205 13.05 55.10 -5.91
N GLU A 206 13.80 54.74 -6.95
CA GLU A 206 15.19 55.20 -7.13
C GLU A 206 15.33 56.36 -8.13
#